data_AF-A0A1J5KBM5-F1
#
_entry.id   AF-A0A1J5KBM5-F1
#
_cell.length_a   1.000
_cell.length_b   1.000
_cell.length_c   1.000
_cell.angle_alpha   90.00
_cell.angle_beta   90.00
_cell.angle_gamma   90.00
#
_symmetry.space_group_name_H-M   'P 1'
#
loop_
_entity.id
_entity.type
_entity.pdbx_description
1 polymer ?
#
loop_
_entity_poly.entity_id
_entity_poly.type
_entity_poly.pdbx_seq_one_letter_code
_entity_poly.pdbx_strand_id
1 'polypeptide(L)'
;MKLTEADITLKGDKIIEHVPSIKDKTLRINLNENIYGTFSEIGAGQETVRHFFRTGGSSGTIAKAMSAYDKDFSDAIYGVEDDGRYVTESRLKKMLTHEVNIIEERLKRDKHPSKVFFSYANTVATIDFAKQFKGHGWVGIKYQVEPDEDYNEIILHIRFKENDARLQQETLGILGVNLVYGAFYKYNDPKKLLRYLYDNLDKDQLEIDTINFSGPRFANVDNRLMSLQLVKNGMTDAVMFNPEGKNVLPAAILYKKNILALRGSFRPVTKVNIDMLEKSHQMFLKENRVDKEKTLVVFEITLSNLRSEGEIDERDFMDRAELLCSLGQTVMISNFQEYYRVVEYFSSYTKARMGLAMGVNNLIDIFDEKYYRHLSGGILEAFGKLFYRDLKVFLYPMKDEDGNIVNSENLMVHPRMKELYKFFKFNGKVMDIPDVQEEHLNIFSREVLKMISKGESGWEEMLPEGIAELIKKNSLFGCNSETKQLTEHK
;
A
#
# COMPACT_ATOMS: atom_id res chain seq x y z
N MET A 1 6.63 -20.36 21.79
CA MET A 1 6.25 -21.68 22.35
C MET A 1 5.27 -21.37 23.48
N LYS A 2 4.09 -21.99 23.55
CA LYS A 2 3.26 -21.90 24.77
C LYS A 2 4.12 -22.43 25.92
N LEU A 3 4.08 -21.79 27.09
CA LEU A 3 4.66 -22.36 28.32
C LEU A 3 4.22 -23.82 28.36
N THR A 4 5.18 -24.72 28.28
CA THR A 4 4.91 -26.15 28.39
C THR A 4 4.64 -26.46 29.86
N GLU A 5 3.97 -27.56 30.17
CA GLU A 5 3.70 -27.97 31.56
C GLU A 5 4.98 -28.15 32.42
N ALA A 6 6.16 -28.10 31.80
CA ALA A 6 7.47 -28.19 32.44
C ALA A 6 8.10 -26.84 32.83
N ASP A 7 7.51 -25.70 32.45
CA ASP A 7 8.09 -24.38 32.73
C ASP A 7 7.68 -23.90 34.14
N ILE A 8 8.66 -23.58 34.98
CA ILE A 8 8.43 -23.00 36.31
C ILE A 8 7.86 -21.59 36.15
N THR A 9 6.63 -21.35 36.60
CA THR A 9 6.01 -20.02 36.60
C THR A 9 5.99 -19.42 38.00
N LEU A 10 6.43 -18.17 38.15
CA LEU A 10 6.38 -17.41 39.39
C LEU A 10 5.12 -16.53 39.45
N LYS A 11 4.67 -16.23 40.68
CA LYS A 11 3.54 -15.31 40.89
C LYS A 11 3.92 -13.92 40.38
N GLY A 12 3.17 -13.42 39.40
CA GLY A 12 3.41 -12.11 38.77
C GLY A 12 4.04 -12.19 37.38
N ASP A 13 4.40 -13.40 36.91
CA ASP A 13 4.88 -13.59 35.55
C ASP A 13 3.83 -13.17 34.53
N LYS A 14 4.27 -12.36 33.56
CA LYS A 14 3.46 -12.01 32.41
C LYS A 14 3.71 -13.03 31.31
N ILE A 15 2.65 -13.38 30.58
CA ILE A 15 2.78 -14.20 29.38
C ILE A 15 3.52 -13.36 28.34
N ILE A 16 4.73 -13.77 27.98
CA ILE A 16 5.53 -13.15 26.91
C ILE A 16 5.38 -14.02 25.67
N GLU A 17 4.98 -13.42 24.55
CA GLU A 17 4.96 -14.12 23.28
C GLU A 17 6.39 -14.39 22.82
N HIS A 18 6.75 -15.68 22.70
CA HIS A 18 8.12 -16.07 22.36
C HIS A 18 8.35 -15.98 20.84
N VAL A 19 8.87 -14.83 20.40
CA VAL A 19 9.38 -14.60 19.05
C VAL A 19 10.78 -15.21 18.93
N PRO A 20 11.09 -16.03 17.90
CA PRO A 20 12.44 -16.55 17.71
C PRO A 20 13.46 -15.42 17.57
N SER A 21 14.59 -15.54 18.28
CA SER A 21 15.67 -14.55 18.15
C SER A 21 16.23 -14.58 16.73
N ILE A 22 16.85 -13.47 16.30
CA ILE A 22 17.52 -13.41 14.99
C ILE A 22 18.59 -14.50 14.86
N LYS A 23 19.29 -14.81 15.94
CA LYS A 23 20.27 -15.90 16.00
C LYS A 23 19.62 -17.28 15.80
N ASP A 24 18.46 -17.53 16.41
CA ASP A 24 17.77 -18.83 16.23
C ASP A 24 17.23 -19.00 14.82
N LYS A 25 16.73 -17.91 14.22
CA LYS A 25 16.28 -17.90 12.82
C LYS A 25 17.43 -18.24 11.87
N THR A 26 18.56 -17.56 11.99
CA THR A 26 19.75 -17.82 11.16
C THR A 26 20.33 -19.21 11.41
N LEU A 27 20.43 -19.64 12.68
CA LEU A 27 20.97 -20.96 13.02
C LEU A 27 20.12 -22.06 12.41
N ARG A 28 18.79 -21.96 12.48
CA ARG A 28 17.88 -22.94 11.91
C ARG A 28 18.04 -23.07 10.39
N ILE A 29 18.23 -21.95 9.69
CA ILE A 29 18.49 -21.97 8.24
C ILE A 29 19.87 -22.58 7.97
N ASN A 30 20.90 -22.17 8.72
CA ASN A 30 22.27 -22.66 8.56
C ASN A 30 22.42 -24.18 8.81
N LEU A 31 21.64 -24.73 9.74
CA LEU A 31 21.67 -26.17 10.06
C LEU A 31 20.82 -27.02 9.11
N ASN A 32 20.09 -26.41 8.17
CA ASN A 32 19.37 -27.17 7.16
C ASN A 32 20.33 -27.54 6.01
N GLU A 33 20.62 -28.83 5.87
CA GLU A 33 21.56 -29.37 4.87
C GLU A 33 21.13 -29.12 3.42
N ASN A 34 19.85 -28.83 3.19
CA ASN A 34 19.25 -28.67 1.86
C ASN A 34 19.10 -27.21 1.44
N ILE A 35 19.01 -26.26 2.38
CA ILE A 35 18.88 -24.83 2.02
C ILE A 35 20.24 -24.29 1.62
N TYR A 36 20.38 -23.90 0.36
CA TYR A 36 21.67 -23.46 -0.18
C TYR A 36 21.52 -22.31 -1.16
N GLY A 37 22.30 -21.24 -1.03
CA GLY A 37 22.06 -20.07 -1.87
C GLY A 37 23.07 -18.96 -1.75
N THR A 38 22.72 -17.80 -2.30
CA THR A 38 23.60 -16.63 -2.37
C THR A 38 23.00 -15.40 -1.73
N PHE A 39 23.89 -14.48 -1.33
CA PHE A 39 23.55 -13.15 -0.84
C PHE A 39 24.25 -12.11 -1.72
N SER A 40 23.49 -11.21 -2.35
CA SER A 40 24.01 -10.10 -3.13
C SER A 40 23.48 -8.77 -2.57
N GLU A 41 24.32 -8.06 -1.82
CA GLU A 41 23.91 -6.86 -1.08
C GLU A 41 24.64 -5.61 -1.58
N ILE A 42 23.89 -4.57 -1.96
CA ILE A 42 24.43 -3.35 -2.58
C ILE A 42 23.92 -2.09 -1.88
N GLY A 43 24.86 -1.17 -1.61
CA GLY A 43 24.59 0.20 -1.18
C GLY A 43 24.50 0.42 0.33
N ALA A 44 23.99 -0.56 1.09
CA ALA A 44 23.76 -0.43 2.53
C ALA A 44 24.50 -1.48 3.38
N GLY A 45 25.70 -1.89 2.97
CA GLY A 45 26.47 -2.90 3.72
C GLY A 45 26.08 -4.33 3.38
N GLN A 46 26.76 -5.28 4.01
CA GLN A 46 26.48 -6.72 3.93
C GLN A 46 25.96 -7.20 5.29
N GLU A 47 24.89 -6.60 5.79
CA GLU A 47 24.42 -6.85 7.15
C GLU A 47 23.55 -8.08 7.26
N THR A 48 22.79 -8.44 6.21
CA THR A 48 21.97 -9.66 6.27
C THR A 48 22.85 -10.89 6.33
N VAL A 49 23.78 -11.05 5.38
CA VAL A 49 24.67 -12.23 5.33
C VAL A 49 25.57 -12.32 6.56
N ARG A 50 25.94 -11.18 7.16
CA ARG A 50 26.75 -11.12 8.38
C ARG A 50 26.11 -11.86 9.55
N HIS A 51 24.78 -11.84 9.69
CA HIS A 51 24.08 -12.63 10.72
C HIS A 51 24.27 -14.14 10.52
N PHE A 52 24.25 -14.61 9.26
CA PHE A 52 24.46 -16.02 8.94
C PHE A 52 25.90 -16.44 9.22
N PHE A 53 26.90 -15.62 8.87
CA PHE A 53 28.30 -15.90 9.19
C PHE A 53 28.56 -15.96 10.70
N ARG A 54 28.05 -15.00 11.46
CA ARG A 54 28.27 -14.90 12.92
C ARG A 54 27.64 -16.04 13.72
N THR A 55 26.56 -16.63 13.20
CA THR A 55 25.83 -17.69 13.90
C THR A 55 26.51 -19.06 13.77
N GLY A 56 27.36 -19.24 12.77
CA GLY A 56 28.02 -20.53 12.48
C GLY A 56 27.14 -21.49 11.68
N GLY A 57 27.74 -22.53 11.09
CA GLY A 57 27.07 -23.50 10.21
C GLY A 57 26.85 -23.03 8.76
N SER A 58 27.27 -21.81 8.42
CA SER A 58 26.97 -21.19 7.13
C SER A 58 27.66 -21.84 5.91
N SER A 59 28.68 -22.68 6.10
CA SER A 59 29.32 -23.43 5.00
C SER A 59 28.36 -24.38 4.30
N GLY A 60 27.34 -24.88 5.00
CA GLY A 60 26.28 -25.71 4.46
C GLY A 60 25.18 -24.94 3.73
N THR A 61 25.18 -23.60 3.80
CA THR A 61 24.05 -22.74 3.36
C THR A 61 24.46 -21.66 2.36
N ILE A 62 25.65 -21.09 2.49
CA ILE A 62 26.10 -19.96 1.67
C ILE A 62 27.03 -20.47 0.58
N ALA A 63 26.57 -20.39 -0.66
CA ALA A 63 27.38 -20.64 -1.86
C ALA A 63 28.26 -19.44 -2.21
N LYS A 64 27.71 -18.22 -2.08
CA LYS A 64 28.40 -16.96 -2.42
C LYS A 64 27.80 -15.79 -1.63
N ALA A 65 28.66 -14.88 -1.17
CA ALA A 65 28.27 -13.57 -0.68
C ALA A 65 28.96 -12.51 -1.54
N MET A 66 28.22 -11.50 -2.01
CA MET A 66 28.70 -10.47 -2.93
C MET A 66 28.26 -9.09 -2.48
N SER A 67 29.13 -8.10 -2.72
CA SER A 67 28.77 -6.68 -2.63
C SER A 67 29.58 -5.89 -3.66
N ALA A 68 28.89 -5.03 -4.40
CA ALA A 68 29.48 -4.23 -5.46
C ALA A 68 29.02 -2.77 -5.29
N TYR A 69 29.90 -1.94 -4.72
CA TYR A 69 29.63 -0.53 -4.42
C TYR A 69 29.86 0.40 -5.59
N ASP A 70 30.84 0.07 -6.43
CA ASP A 70 31.13 0.83 -7.63
C ASP A 70 30.07 0.56 -8.70
N LYS A 71 29.63 1.62 -9.38
CA LYS A 71 28.55 1.55 -10.36
C LYS A 71 28.94 0.73 -11.58
N ASP A 72 30.13 0.98 -12.12
CA ASP A 72 30.60 0.31 -13.34
C ASP A 72 30.81 -1.18 -13.08
N PHE A 73 31.35 -1.54 -11.90
CA PHE A 73 31.49 -2.93 -11.50
C PHE A 73 30.14 -3.65 -11.36
N SER A 74 29.16 -3.00 -10.74
CA SER A 74 27.87 -3.64 -10.53
C SER A 74 27.03 -3.66 -11.82
N ASP A 75 27.16 -2.68 -12.70
CA ASP A 75 26.56 -2.69 -14.05
C ASP A 75 27.19 -3.76 -14.95
N ALA A 76 28.50 -4.01 -14.83
CA ALA A 76 29.14 -5.11 -15.55
C ALA A 76 28.61 -6.49 -15.15
N ILE A 77 28.05 -6.64 -13.94
CA ILE A 77 27.49 -7.89 -13.43
C ILE A 77 25.98 -7.99 -13.73
N TYR A 78 25.22 -6.94 -13.43
CA TYR A 78 23.75 -6.96 -13.44
C TYR A 78 23.12 -6.19 -14.61
N GLY A 79 23.92 -5.53 -15.44
CA GLY A 79 23.48 -4.68 -16.54
C GLY A 79 23.16 -3.25 -16.10
N VAL A 80 23.09 -2.37 -17.09
CA VAL A 80 22.72 -0.95 -16.92
C VAL A 80 21.19 -0.83 -16.80
N GLU A 81 20.73 0.13 -15.99
CA GLU A 81 19.30 0.46 -15.88
C GLU A 81 18.92 1.52 -16.93
N ASP A 82 17.80 1.31 -17.63
CA ASP A 82 17.38 2.15 -18.77
C ASP A 82 17.14 3.63 -18.39
N ASP A 83 16.76 3.89 -17.15
CA ASP A 83 16.48 5.22 -16.62
C ASP A 83 17.65 5.80 -15.78
N GLY A 84 18.78 5.09 -15.72
CA GLY A 84 19.98 5.46 -14.96
C GLY A 84 19.81 5.45 -13.43
N ARG A 85 18.65 5.05 -12.89
CA ARG A 85 18.43 4.93 -11.45
C ARG A 85 18.97 3.59 -10.95
N TYR A 86 19.54 3.61 -9.75
CA TYR A 86 20.24 2.43 -9.22
C TYR A 86 19.42 1.64 -8.19
N VAL A 87 18.54 2.34 -7.47
CA VAL A 87 17.67 1.76 -6.45
C VAL A 87 16.32 1.50 -7.08
N THR A 88 16.21 0.40 -7.83
CA THR A 88 15.02 0.03 -8.61
C THR A 88 14.62 -1.43 -8.36
N GLU A 89 13.33 -1.72 -8.54
CA GLU A 89 12.81 -3.10 -8.50
C GLU A 89 13.42 -3.94 -9.63
N SER A 90 13.58 -3.35 -10.81
CA SER A 90 14.20 -3.98 -11.98
C SER A 90 15.60 -4.48 -11.66
N ARG A 91 16.46 -3.64 -11.08
CA ARG A 91 17.81 -4.03 -10.67
C ARG A 91 17.79 -5.18 -9.65
N LEU A 92 16.92 -5.10 -8.63
CA LEU A 92 16.77 -6.19 -7.67
C LEU A 92 16.43 -7.51 -8.36
N LYS A 93 15.46 -7.51 -9.30
CA LYS A 93 15.07 -8.72 -10.04
C LYS A 93 16.19 -9.25 -10.92
N LYS A 94 16.96 -8.37 -11.57
CA LYS A 94 18.16 -8.75 -12.34
C LYS A 94 19.19 -9.43 -11.44
N MET A 95 19.43 -8.87 -10.24
CA MET A 95 20.34 -9.48 -9.25
C MET A 95 19.88 -10.87 -8.84
N LEU A 96 18.62 -11.01 -8.40
CA LEU A 96 18.06 -12.31 -7.98
C LEU A 96 18.15 -13.36 -9.09
N THR A 97 17.79 -13.00 -10.31
CA THR A 97 17.78 -13.92 -11.46
C THR A 97 19.19 -14.30 -11.89
N HIS A 98 20.11 -13.33 -11.98
CA HIS A 98 21.51 -13.59 -12.31
C HIS A 98 22.15 -14.56 -11.33
N GLU A 99 21.92 -14.35 -10.04
CA GLU A 99 22.46 -15.18 -8.98
C GLU A 99 21.89 -16.61 -9.00
N VAL A 100 20.58 -16.76 -9.21
CA VAL A 100 19.94 -18.09 -9.38
C VAL A 100 20.53 -18.84 -10.58
N ASN A 101 20.68 -18.17 -11.72
CA ASN A 101 21.24 -18.80 -12.93
C ASN A 101 22.66 -19.31 -12.66
N ILE A 102 23.50 -18.54 -11.97
CA ILE A 102 24.86 -18.97 -11.59
C ILE A 102 24.84 -20.20 -10.68
N ILE A 103 23.89 -20.27 -9.72
CA ILE A 103 23.76 -21.42 -8.83
C ILE A 103 23.43 -22.66 -9.66
N GLU A 104 22.40 -22.60 -10.51
CA GLU A 104 21.95 -23.73 -11.34
C GLU A 104 23.03 -24.18 -12.34
N GLU A 105 23.77 -23.24 -12.94
CA GLU A 105 24.88 -23.56 -13.85
C GLU A 105 26.03 -24.31 -13.16
N ARG A 106 26.35 -23.94 -11.92
CA ARG A 106 27.52 -24.45 -11.19
C ARG A 106 27.20 -25.66 -10.32
N LEU A 107 25.99 -25.76 -9.78
CA LEU A 107 25.56 -26.80 -8.87
C LEU A 107 24.59 -27.75 -9.57
N LYS A 108 25.15 -28.67 -10.35
CA LYS A 108 24.37 -29.67 -11.08
C LYS A 108 23.47 -30.50 -10.14
N ARG A 109 22.20 -30.64 -10.52
CA ARG A 109 21.18 -31.40 -9.78
C ARG A 109 21.57 -32.86 -9.53
N ASP A 110 22.28 -33.51 -10.45
CA ASP A 110 22.79 -34.88 -10.25
C ASP A 110 23.67 -35.03 -9.00
N LYS A 111 24.39 -33.97 -8.60
CA LYS A 111 25.22 -33.96 -7.38
C LYS A 111 24.47 -33.43 -6.16
N HIS A 112 23.38 -32.70 -6.38
CA HIS A 112 22.64 -31.97 -5.35
C HIS A 112 21.12 -32.14 -5.53
N PRO A 113 20.60 -33.39 -5.53
CA PRO A 113 19.21 -33.66 -5.88
C PRO A 113 18.22 -33.12 -4.84
N SER A 114 18.61 -33.08 -3.57
CA SER A 114 17.75 -32.65 -2.47
C SER A 114 17.90 -31.17 -2.11
N LYS A 115 18.81 -30.43 -2.76
CA LYS A 115 19.06 -29.03 -2.41
C LYS A 115 17.95 -28.14 -2.93
N VAL A 116 17.51 -27.20 -2.10
CA VAL A 116 16.59 -26.13 -2.47
C VAL A 116 17.39 -24.83 -2.55
N PHE A 117 17.36 -24.20 -3.73
CA PHE A 117 18.19 -23.04 -3.98
C PHE A 117 17.51 -21.72 -3.61
N PHE A 118 18.30 -20.75 -3.18
CA PHE A 118 17.83 -19.37 -3.05
C PHE A 118 18.87 -18.34 -3.51
N SER A 119 18.37 -17.18 -3.89
CA SER A 119 19.13 -15.94 -3.98
C SER A 119 18.43 -14.89 -3.14
N TYR A 120 19.16 -14.29 -2.20
CA TYR A 120 18.75 -13.07 -1.52
C TYR A 120 19.49 -11.89 -2.13
N ALA A 121 18.77 -10.79 -2.35
CA ALA A 121 19.37 -9.57 -2.84
C ALA A 121 18.78 -8.32 -2.18
N ASN A 122 19.58 -7.27 -2.12
CA ASN A 122 19.10 -5.92 -1.83
C ASN A 122 19.83 -4.86 -2.66
N THR A 123 19.11 -3.79 -3.00
CA THR A 123 19.65 -2.55 -3.54
C THR A 123 19.07 -1.41 -2.70
N VAL A 124 19.88 -0.87 -1.81
CA VAL A 124 19.42 0.05 -0.76
C VAL A 124 20.37 1.23 -0.65
N ALA A 125 19.81 2.44 -0.59
CA ALA A 125 20.53 3.64 -0.24
C ALA A 125 20.25 4.00 1.23
N THR A 126 21.29 4.16 2.04
CA THR A 126 21.16 4.74 3.38
C THR A 126 20.91 6.25 3.30
N ILE A 127 20.54 6.86 4.42
CA ILE A 127 20.41 8.32 4.55
C ILE A 127 21.67 9.01 4.03
N ASP A 128 21.47 10.08 3.26
CA ASP A 128 22.56 10.90 2.76
C ASP A 128 23.23 11.69 3.90
N PHE A 129 24.49 12.08 3.71
CA PHE A 129 25.24 12.83 4.73
C PHE A 129 24.57 14.17 5.09
N ALA A 130 23.93 14.82 4.11
CA ALA A 130 23.19 16.06 4.32
C ALA A 130 21.80 15.85 4.95
N LYS A 131 21.38 14.60 5.16
CA LYS A 131 20.08 14.19 5.72
C LYS A 131 18.88 14.81 5.01
N GLN A 132 19.02 15.09 3.71
CA GLN A 132 17.96 15.63 2.88
C GLN A 132 17.05 14.53 2.32
N PHE A 133 17.60 13.33 2.13
CA PHE A 133 16.90 12.18 1.56
C PHE A 133 16.93 11.01 2.53
N LYS A 134 15.73 10.55 2.92
CA LYS A 134 15.60 9.35 3.75
C LYS A 134 16.12 8.14 2.97
N GLY A 135 16.81 7.24 3.68
CA GLY A 135 17.25 5.99 3.08
C GLY A 135 16.05 5.13 2.67
N HIS A 136 16.17 4.42 1.56
CA HIS A 136 15.13 3.53 1.04
C HIS A 136 15.75 2.48 0.12
N GLY A 137 14.98 1.45 -0.23
CA GLY A 137 15.42 0.52 -1.24
C GLY A 137 14.57 -0.72 -1.40
N TRP A 138 15.06 -1.60 -2.26
CA TRP A 138 14.41 -2.85 -2.61
C TRP A 138 15.16 -4.03 -1.99
N VAL A 139 14.41 -4.94 -1.38
CA VAL A 139 14.91 -6.18 -0.80
C VAL A 139 14.09 -7.32 -1.37
N GLY A 140 14.70 -8.45 -1.66
CA GLY A 140 13.97 -9.60 -2.15
C GLY A 140 14.69 -10.92 -1.98
N ILE A 141 13.91 -11.98 -2.13
CA ILE A 141 14.39 -13.35 -2.15
C ILE A 141 13.70 -14.10 -3.28
N LYS A 142 14.48 -14.87 -4.03
CA LYS A 142 14.03 -15.84 -5.02
C LYS A 142 14.44 -17.23 -4.54
N TYR A 143 13.50 -18.14 -4.31
CA TYR A 143 13.78 -19.40 -3.61
C TYR A 143 12.88 -20.55 -4.03
N GLN A 144 13.37 -21.77 -3.84
CA GLN A 144 12.61 -23.01 -3.97
C GLN A 144 12.16 -23.54 -2.61
N VAL A 145 11.02 -24.24 -2.61
CA VAL A 145 10.57 -25.02 -1.45
C VAL A 145 10.81 -26.51 -1.68
N GLU A 146 10.72 -26.96 -2.93
CA GLU A 146 11.11 -28.30 -3.38
C GLU A 146 12.18 -28.20 -4.48
N PRO A 147 13.12 -29.16 -4.58
CA PRO A 147 14.25 -29.07 -5.52
C PRO A 147 13.86 -28.93 -7.00
N ASP A 148 12.76 -29.57 -7.40
CA ASP A 148 12.27 -29.62 -8.78
C ASP A 148 11.12 -28.62 -9.04
N GLU A 149 10.79 -27.79 -8.06
CA GLU A 149 9.74 -26.77 -8.19
C GLU A 149 10.31 -25.47 -8.76
N ASP A 150 9.48 -24.75 -9.53
CA ASP A 150 9.78 -23.39 -9.94
C ASP A 150 10.01 -22.43 -8.75
N TYR A 151 10.75 -21.36 -9.00
CA TYR A 151 11.10 -20.39 -7.98
C TYR A 151 9.90 -19.54 -7.53
N ASN A 152 9.84 -19.32 -6.24
CA ASN A 152 8.99 -18.32 -5.59
C ASN A 152 9.80 -17.04 -5.38
N GLU A 153 9.14 -15.88 -5.46
CA GLU A 153 9.75 -14.59 -5.19
C GLU A 153 8.93 -13.81 -4.16
N ILE A 154 9.64 -13.17 -3.24
CA ILE A 154 9.09 -12.16 -2.33
C ILE A 154 9.94 -10.91 -2.52
N ILE A 155 9.30 -9.82 -2.94
CA ILE A 155 9.95 -8.54 -3.22
C ILE A 155 9.27 -7.46 -2.41
N LEU A 156 10.06 -6.64 -1.72
CA LEU A 156 9.55 -5.55 -0.90
C LEU A 156 10.35 -4.26 -1.13
N HIS A 157 9.66 -3.13 -0.98
CA HIS A 157 10.30 -1.83 -0.88
C HIS A 157 10.24 -1.36 0.57
N ILE A 158 11.34 -0.81 1.06
CA ILE A 158 11.43 -0.21 2.38
C ILE A 158 11.82 1.25 2.31
N ARG A 159 11.44 1.97 3.37
CA ARG A 159 11.94 3.30 3.68
C ARG A 159 12.34 3.36 5.15
N PHE A 160 13.55 3.83 5.42
CA PHE A 160 14.00 4.01 6.79
C PHE A 160 13.35 5.25 7.42
N LYS A 161 12.99 5.10 8.69
CA LYS A 161 12.53 6.20 9.55
C LYS A 161 13.68 6.73 10.42
N GLU A 162 14.69 5.89 10.66
CA GLU A 162 15.92 6.22 11.37
C GLU A 162 16.75 7.29 10.63
N ASN A 163 17.44 8.15 11.37
CA ASN A 163 18.27 9.24 10.82
C ASN A 163 19.78 9.00 11.02
N ASP A 164 20.17 7.74 11.20
CA ASP A 164 21.54 7.28 11.39
C ASP A 164 21.82 6.09 10.47
N ALA A 165 22.89 6.17 9.67
CA ALA A 165 23.18 5.15 8.66
C ALA A 165 23.56 3.79 9.27
N ARG A 166 24.23 3.76 10.44
CA ARG A 166 24.62 2.50 11.09
C ARG A 166 23.39 1.77 11.62
N LEU A 167 22.47 2.49 12.24
CA LEU A 167 21.18 1.91 12.67
C LEU A 167 20.41 1.35 11.47
N GLN A 168 20.34 2.08 10.37
CA GLN A 168 19.67 1.59 9.14
C GLN A 168 20.28 0.29 8.61
N GLN A 169 21.61 0.17 8.64
CA GLN A 169 22.32 -1.06 8.25
C GLN A 169 21.96 -2.24 9.16
N GLU A 170 22.00 -2.03 10.49
CA GLU A 170 21.61 -3.05 11.49
C GLU A 170 20.15 -3.49 11.29
N THR A 171 19.24 -2.52 11.11
CA THR A 171 17.82 -2.72 10.81
C THR A 171 17.61 -3.53 9.53
N LEU A 172 18.34 -3.21 8.45
CA LEU A 172 18.30 -3.96 7.19
C LEU A 172 18.78 -5.40 7.35
N GLY A 173 19.82 -5.62 8.15
CA GLY A 173 20.33 -6.95 8.47
C GLY A 173 19.26 -7.83 9.10
N ILE A 174 18.57 -7.31 10.11
CA ILE A 174 17.46 -7.98 10.81
C ILE A 174 16.30 -8.27 9.86
N LEU A 175 15.87 -7.27 9.07
CA LEU A 175 14.80 -7.43 8.08
C LEU A 175 15.13 -8.53 7.06
N GLY A 176 16.36 -8.56 6.54
CA GLY A 176 16.78 -9.58 5.59
C GLY A 176 16.74 -10.98 6.19
N VAL A 177 17.19 -11.17 7.44
CA VAL A 177 17.06 -12.46 8.14
C VAL A 177 15.58 -12.86 8.28
N ASN A 178 14.73 -11.92 8.67
CA ASN A 178 13.30 -12.15 8.79
C ASN A 178 12.66 -12.55 7.46
N LEU A 179 13.08 -11.94 6.35
CA LEU A 179 12.62 -12.28 5.00
C LEU A 179 13.03 -13.70 4.61
N VAL A 180 14.31 -14.07 4.74
CA VAL A 180 14.79 -15.42 4.41
C VAL A 180 14.09 -16.46 5.29
N TYR A 181 13.96 -16.20 6.59
CA TYR A 181 13.24 -17.08 7.50
C TYR A 181 11.76 -17.22 7.14
N GLY A 182 11.11 -16.10 6.79
CA GLY A 182 9.71 -16.07 6.36
C GLY A 182 9.47 -16.91 5.11
N ALA A 183 10.36 -16.77 4.11
CA ALA A 183 10.33 -17.52 2.86
C ALA A 183 10.34 -19.04 3.08
N PHE A 184 11.21 -19.56 3.95
CA PHE A 184 11.31 -21.01 4.16
C PHE A 184 10.35 -21.59 5.20
N TYR A 185 10.02 -20.83 6.25
CA TYR A 185 9.29 -21.38 7.40
C TYR A 185 7.91 -20.79 7.63
N LYS A 186 7.48 -19.80 6.84
CA LYS A 186 6.19 -19.08 7.00
C LYS A 186 5.44 -18.83 5.67
N TYR A 187 5.91 -19.34 4.53
CA TYR A 187 5.30 -19.10 3.22
C TYR A 187 3.84 -19.58 3.11
N ASN A 188 3.44 -20.56 3.93
CA ASN A 188 2.10 -21.15 3.92
C ASN A 188 0.99 -20.18 4.38
N ASP A 189 1.36 -19.09 5.07
CA ASP A 189 0.43 -18.04 5.47
C ASP A 189 1.09 -16.67 5.22
N PRO A 190 0.88 -16.09 4.02
CA PRO A 190 1.45 -14.79 3.64
C PRO A 190 1.07 -13.66 4.60
N LYS A 191 -0.15 -13.65 5.14
CA LYS A 191 -0.61 -12.63 6.10
C LYS A 191 0.21 -12.70 7.38
N LYS A 192 0.47 -13.93 7.85
CA LYS A 192 1.33 -14.16 9.01
C LYS A 192 2.79 -13.83 8.68
N LEU A 193 3.30 -14.21 7.51
CA LEU A 193 4.65 -13.87 7.04
C LEU A 193 4.93 -12.37 7.14
N LEU A 194 3.97 -11.51 6.75
CA LEU A 194 4.11 -10.05 6.89
C LEU A 194 4.47 -9.63 8.32
N ARG A 195 3.83 -10.23 9.33
CA ARG A 195 4.10 -9.92 10.73
C ARG A 195 5.52 -10.34 11.14
N TYR A 196 5.99 -11.49 10.64
CA TYR A 196 7.36 -11.98 10.89
C TYR A 196 8.44 -11.06 10.33
N LEU A 197 8.15 -10.23 9.32
CA LEU A 197 9.12 -9.26 8.78
C LEU A 197 9.55 -8.24 9.84
N TYR A 198 8.68 -7.93 10.81
CA TYR A 198 8.94 -7.00 11.92
C TYR A 198 9.41 -7.70 13.21
N ASP A 199 9.68 -8.99 13.21
CA ASP A 199 10.20 -9.66 14.40
C ASP A 199 11.54 -9.04 14.84
N ASN A 200 11.63 -8.59 16.09
CA ASN A 200 12.78 -7.86 16.62
C ASN A 200 13.05 -6.52 15.92
N LEU A 201 12.03 -5.91 15.31
CA LEU A 201 12.05 -4.56 14.76
C LEU A 201 10.89 -3.73 15.31
N ASP A 202 11.18 -2.48 15.66
CA ASP A 202 10.15 -1.51 16.05
C ASP A 202 9.59 -0.79 14.82
N LYS A 203 8.31 -0.40 14.90
CA LYS A 203 7.62 0.31 13.81
C LYS A 203 8.23 1.69 13.48
N ASP A 204 9.03 2.23 14.38
CA ASP A 204 9.70 3.52 14.22
C ASP A 204 11.06 3.40 13.52
N GLN A 205 11.50 2.18 13.18
CA GLN A 205 12.78 1.96 12.51
C GLN A 205 12.66 2.03 10.98
N LEU A 206 11.66 1.34 10.42
CA LEU A 206 11.43 1.27 8.99
C LEU A 206 9.94 1.19 8.64
N GLU A 207 9.64 1.52 7.39
CA GLU A 207 8.35 1.34 6.73
C GLU A 207 8.50 0.33 5.59
N ILE A 208 7.55 -0.59 5.44
CA ILE A 208 7.45 -1.45 4.25
C ILE A 208 6.33 -0.87 3.37
N ASP A 209 6.72 -0.18 2.29
CA ASP A 209 5.79 0.59 1.45
C ASP A 209 5.06 -0.29 0.42
N THR A 210 5.70 -1.39 0.00
CA THR A 210 5.11 -2.36 -0.94
C THR A 210 5.67 -3.75 -0.68
N ILE A 211 4.86 -4.75 -0.99
CA ILE A 211 5.28 -6.15 -1.03
C ILE A 211 4.55 -6.88 -2.16
N ASN A 212 5.29 -7.74 -2.85
CA ASN A 212 4.78 -8.58 -3.92
C ASN A 212 5.27 -10.01 -3.71
N PHE A 213 4.34 -10.95 -3.83
CA PHE A 213 4.56 -12.38 -3.84
C PHE A 213 4.29 -12.91 -5.24
N SER A 214 5.14 -13.82 -5.73
CA SER A 214 4.95 -14.52 -7.00
C SER A 214 5.58 -15.91 -6.99
N GLY A 215 5.16 -16.76 -7.91
CA GLY A 215 5.61 -18.15 -8.02
C GLY A 215 4.57 -19.16 -7.51
N PRO A 216 4.89 -20.46 -7.61
CA PRO A 216 3.91 -21.54 -7.44
C PRO A 216 3.25 -21.56 -6.06
N ARG A 217 3.99 -21.26 -4.99
CA ARG A 217 3.45 -21.22 -3.60
C ARG A 217 2.57 -20.02 -3.34
N PHE A 218 2.59 -19.02 -4.21
CA PHE A 218 1.83 -17.78 -4.09
C PHE A 218 0.81 -17.59 -5.22
N ALA A 219 0.51 -18.63 -6.00
CA ALA A 219 -0.42 -18.56 -7.13
C ALA A 219 -1.83 -18.04 -6.75
N ASN A 220 -2.27 -18.30 -5.52
CA ASN A 220 -3.56 -17.87 -4.99
C ASN A 220 -3.48 -16.60 -4.11
N VAL A 221 -2.33 -15.92 -4.08
CA VAL A 221 -2.14 -14.73 -3.25
C VAL A 221 -2.50 -13.49 -4.06
N ASP A 222 -3.47 -12.74 -3.56
CA ASP A 222 -3.75 -11.40 -4.07
C ASP A 222 -2.82 -10.38 -3.42
N ASN A 223 -1.92 -9.80 -4.21
CA ASN A 223 -0.97 -8.80 -3.74
C ASN A 223 -1.63 -7.49 -3.28
N ARG A 224 -2.86 -7.18 -3.74
CA ARG A 224 -3.63 -6.03 -3.25
C ARG A 224 -4.07 -6.26 -1.81
N LEU A 225 -4.47 -7.49 -1.49
CA LEU A 225 -4.80 -7.89 -0.13
C LEU A 225 -3.57 -7.80 0.79
N MET A 226 -2.39 -8.22 0.31
CA MET A 226 -1.15 -8.10 1.09
C MET A 226 -0.80 -6.63 1.38
N SER A 227 -0.98 -5.74 0.40
CA SER A 227 -0.84 -4.30 0.59
C SER A 227 -1.83 -3.73 1.60
N LEU A 228 -3.10 -4.16 1.58
CA LEU A 228 -4.07 -3.79 2.63
C LEU A 228 -3.57 -4.22 4.02
N GLN A 229 -2.99 -5.43 4.14
CA GLN A 229 -2.44 -5.90 5.42
C GLN A 229 -1.29 -5.02 5.92
N LEU A 230 -0.46 -4.45 5.04
CA LEU A 230 0.60 -3.52 5.44
C LEU A 230 0.01 -2.30 6.16
N VAL A 231 -1.03 -1.68 5.58
CA VAL A 231 -1.72 -0.52 6.19
C VAL A 231 -2.45 -0.94 7.47
N LYS A 232 -3.17 -2.07 7.46
CA LYS A 232 -3.89 -2.60 8.63
C LYS A 232 -2.97 -2.91 9.81
N ASN A 233 -1.78 -3.42 9.53
CA ASN A 233 -0.77 -3.72 10.56
C ASN A 233 0.06 -2.48 10.97
N GLY A 234 -0.17 -1.31 10.35
CA GLY A 234 0.58 -0.08 10.62
C GLY A 234 2.04 -0.16 10.18
N MET A 235 2.33 -0.92 9.13
CA MET A 235 3.66 -1.05 8.53
C MET A 235 3.95 0.06 7.51
N THR A 236 2.90 0.64 6.92
CA THR A 236 2.92 1.85 6.09
C THR A 236 1.62 2.62 6.28
N ASP A 237 1.65 3.91 6.01
CA ASP A 237 0.49 4.79 6.11
C ASP A 237 -0.45 4.69 4.90
N ALA A 238 0.09 4.35 3.71
CA ALA A 238 -0.70 4.22 2.50
C ALA A 238 -0.03 3.34 1.44
N VAL A 239 -0.87 2.61 0.70
CA VAL A 239 -0.48 1.75 -0.43
C VAL A 239 -1.28 2.15 -1.67
N MET A 240 -0.74 1.91 -2.87
CA MET A 240 -1.36 2.30 -4.12
C MET A 240 -1.39 1.17 -5.14
N PHE A 241 -2.45 1.15 -5.95
CA PHE A 241 -2.66 0.23 -7.06
C PHE A 241 -2.90 1.01 -8.34
N ASN A 242 -2.31 0.55 -9.42
CA ASN A 242 -2.56 1.11 -10.75
C ASN A 242 -3.87 0.57 -11.34
N PRO A 243 -4.31 1.08 -12.51
CA PRO A 243 -5.53 0.62 -13.19
C PRO A 243 -5.56 -0.89 -13.47
N GLU A 244 -4.41 -1.53 -13.66
CA GLU A 244 -4.30 -2.98 -13.87
C GLU A 244 -4.43 -3.79 -12.56
N GLY A 245 -4.67 -3.13 -11.42
CA GLY A 245 -4.78 -3.77 -10.11
C GLY A 245 -3.44 -4.23 -9.54
N LYS A 246 -2.31 -3.75 -10.07
CA LYS A 246 -0.97 -4.07 -9.58
C LYS A 246 -0.50 -3.06 -8.55
N ASN A 247 0.19 -3.56 -7.52
CA ASN A 247 0.85 -2.73 -6.52
C ASN A 247 1.89 -1.83 -7.18
N VAL A 248 1.87 -0.54 -6.84
CA VAL A 248 2.84 0.43 -7.33
C VAL A 248 3.44 1.21 -6.19
N LEU A 249 4.72 1.56 -6.33
CA LEU A 249 5.41 2.38 -5.36
C LEU A 249 4.85 3.82 -5.40
N PRO A 250 4.31 4.37 -4.31
CA PRO A 250 3.76 5.73 -4.29
C PRO A 250 4.78 6.78 -4.75
N ALA A 251 6.04 6.63 -4.32
CA ALA A 251 7.13 7.51 -4.71
C ALA A 251 7.41 7.50 -6.23
N ALA A 252 7.09 6.42 -6.94
CA ALA A 252 7.26 6.36 -8.39
C ALA A 252 6.11 7.04 -9.14
N ILE A 253 4.86 6.82 -8.69
CA ILE A 253 3.68 7.31 -9.41
C ILE A 253 3.30 8.75 -9.06
N LEU A 254 3.56 9.21 -7.84
CA LEU A 254 3.22 10.56 -7.38
C LEU A 254 4.28 11.61 -7.74
N TYR A 255 5.50 11.18 -8.09
CA TYR A 255 6.63 12.08 -8.25
C TYR A 255 6.37 13.15 -9.32
N LYS A 256 6.45 14.42 -8.90
CA LYS A 256 6.23 15.61 -9.76
C LYS A 256 4.89 15.62 -10.50
N LYS A 257 3.90 14.83 -10.08
CA LYS A 257 2.55 14.84 -10.66
C LYS A 257 1.69 15.92 -10.00
N ASN A 258 0.79 16.51 -10.78
CA ASN A 258 -0.39 17.20 -10.29
C ASN A 258 -1.41 16.15 -9.85
N ILE A 259 -1.95 16.24 -8.65
CA ILE A 259 -2.78 15.17 -8.08
C ILE A 259 -4.20 15.69 -7.89
N LEU A 260 -5.18 14.99 -8.46
CA LEU A 260 -6.59 15.15 -8.11
C LEU A 260 -7.03 13.91 -7.31
N ALA A 261 -7.37 14.09 -6.05
CA ALA A 261 -7.78 12.99 -5.19
C ALA A 261 -9.27 13.05 -4.85
N LEU A 262 -9.90 11.87 -4.90
CA LEU A 262 -11.30 11.65 -4.52
C LEU A 262 -11.34 10.67 -3.37
N ARG A 263 -11.78 11.12 -2.20
CA ARG A 263 -11.94 10.25 -1.03
C ARG A 263 -13.38 9.76 -0.92
N GLY A 264 -13.56 8.46 -0.75
CA GLY A 264 -14.90 7.88 -0.64
C GLY A 264 -14.91 6.43 -0.17
N SER A 265 -16.11 5.93 0.16
CA SER A 265 -16.29 4.51 0.45
C SER A 265 -16.31 3.66 -0.82
N PHE A 266 -16.83 4.19 -1.93
CA PHE A 266 -16.99 3.51 -3.22
C PHE A 266 -17.62 2.12 -3.10
N ARG A 267 -18.66 2.00 -2.25
CA ARG A 267 -19.32 0.74 -1.89
C ARG A 267 -20.80 0.71 -2.30
N PRO A 268 -21.13 0.38 -3.57
CA PRO A 268 -20.24 0.40 -4.73
C PRO A 268 -20.00 1.84 -5.23
N VAL A 269 -19.15 2.00 -6.25
CA VAL A 269 -19.00 3.26 -6.99
C VAL A 269 -20.27 3.56 -7.78
N THR A 270 -20.82 4.78 -7.68
CA THR A 270 -22.09 5.17 -8.32
C THR A 270 -21.90 6.26 -9.38
N LYS A 271 -22.98 6.58 -10.12
CA LYS A 271 -22.98 7.71 -11.08
C LYS A 271 -22.60 9.05 -10.45
N VAL A 272 -22.89 9.27 -9.16
CA VAL A 272 -22.44 10.47 -8.41
C VAL A 272 -20.93 10.58 -8.38
N ASN A 273 -20.23 9.45 -8.14
CA ASN A 273 -18.78 9.46 -8.05
C ASN A 273 -18.14 9.76 -9.42
N ILE A 274 -18.72 9.26 -10.50
CA ILE A 274 -18.24 9.50 -11.86
C ILE A 274 -18.53 10.95 -12.29
N ASP A 275 -19.73 11.47 -12.02
CA ASP A 275 -20.06 12.87 -12.33
C ASP A 275 -19.14 13.84 -11.56
N MET A 276 -18.88 13.54 -10.28
CA MET A 276 -17.91 14.28 -9.47
C MET A 276 -16.50 14.19 -10.06
N LEU A 277 -16.04 13.00 -10.46
CA LEU A 277 -14.73 12.79 -11.09
C LEU A 277 -14.60 13.61 -12.37
N GLU A 278 -15.51 13.41 -13.33
CA GLU A 278 -15.39 14.00 -14.66
C GLU A 278 -15.35 15.52 -14.60
N LYS A 279 -16.27 16.12 -13.83
CA LYS A 279 -16.37 17.57 -13.72
C LYS A 279 -15.21 18.17 -12.93
N SER A 280 -14.85 17.58 -11.79
CA SER A 280 -13.69 18.06 -11.02
C SER A 280 -12.39 17.90 -11.79
N HIS A 281 -12.23 16.83 -12.58
CA HIS A 281 -11.08 16.62 -13.44
C HIS A 281 -11.00 17.68 -14.55
N GLN A 282 -12.10 17.95 -15.23
CA GLN A 282 -12.15 19.02 -16.24
C GLN A 282 -11.80 20.40 -15.65
N MET A 283 -12.29 20.71 -14.44
CA MET A 283 -11.95 21.96 -13.75
C MET A 283 -10.48 21.98 -13.35
N PHE A 284 -9.96 20.88 -12.80
CA PHE A 284 -8.57 20.76 -12.37
C PHE A 284 -7.58 20.94 -13.54
N LEU A 285 -7.86 20.35 -14.71
CA LEU A 285 -7.03 20.52 -15.90
C LEU A 285 -7.04 21.95 -16.48
N LYS A 286 -8.01 22.79 -16.08
CA LYS A 286 -8.09 24.22 -16.45
C LYS A 286 -7.41 25.13 -15.42
N GLU A 287 -7.05 24.61 -14.24
CA GLU A 287 -6.36 25.40 -13.23
C GLU A 287 -4.95 25.81 -13.68
N ASN A 288 -4.55 27.01 -13.29
CA ASN A 288 -3.19 27.47 -13.52
C ASN A 288 -2.20 26.53 -12.83
N ARG A 289 -1.03 26.29 -13.46
CA ARG A 289 0.04 25.42 -12.94
C ARG A 289 -0.32 23.93 -12.86
N VAL A 290 -1.34 23.50 -13.60
CA VAL A 290 -1.61 22.07 -13.85
C VAL A 290 -1.07 21.68 -15.22
N ASP A 291 -0.18 20.70 -15.24
CA ASP A 291 0.34 20.07 -16.46
C ASP A 291 -0.53 18.83 -16.74
N LYS A 292 -1.27 18.86 -17.87
CA LYS A 292 -2.24 17.81 -18.21
C LYS A 292 -1.58 16.44 -18.34
N GLU A 293 -0.39 16.38 -18.95
CA GLU A 293 0.38 15.14 -19.15
C GLU A 293 0.97 14.60 -17.83
N LYS A 294 1.02 15.45 -16.79
CA LYS A 294 1.48 15.09 -15.45
C LYS A 294 0.37 15.11 -14.42
N THR A 295 -0.89 15.02 -14.86
CA THR A 295 -2.02 14.88 -13.95
C THR A 295 -2.25 13.40 -13.61
N LEU A 296 -2.49 13.13 -12.32
CA LEU A 296 -2.86 11.82 -11.81
C LEU A 296 -4.13 11.95 -10.97
N VAL A 297 -5.14 11.15 -11.31
CA VAL A 297 -6.34 10.98 -10.50
C VAL A 297 -6.10 9.83 -9.51
N VAL A 298 -6.41 10.05 -8.23
CA VAL A 298 -6.26 9.05 -7.17
C VAL A 298 -7.58 8.89 -6.42
N PHE A 299 -8.10 7.67 -6.39
CA PHE A 299 -9.24 7.30 -5.57
C PHE A 299 -8.75 6.79 -4.20
N GLU A 300 -9.04 7.52 -3.13
CA GLU A 300 -8.64 7.17 -1.77
C GLU A 300 -9.78 6.46 -1.02
N ILE A 301 -9.49 5.25 -0.53
CA ILE A 301 -10.30 4.53 0.46
C ILE A 301 -9.54 4.52 1.78
N THR A 302 -10.13 5.09 2.84
CA THR A 302 -9.51 5.06 4.15
C THR A 302 -9.83 3.76 4.90
N LEU A 303 -8.96 3.33 5.81
CA LEU A 303 -9.27 2.22 6.74
C LEU A 303 -10.55 2.48 7.55
N SER A 304 -10.84 3.75 7.86
CA SER A 304 -12.09 4.12 8.52
C SER A 304 -13.32 3.80 7.66
N ASN A 305 -13.25 3.97 6.33
CA ASN A 305 -14.32 3.57 5.41
C ASN A 305 -14.50 2.05 5.31
N LEU A 306 -13.50 1.26 5.70
CA LEU A 306 -13.56 -0.20 5.74
C LEU A 306 -14.00 -0.72 7.12
N ARG A 307 -13.96 0.10 8.17
CA ARG A 307 -14.37 -0.25 9.55
C ARG A 307 -15.82 0.14 9.88
N SER A 308 -16.57 0.76 8.96
CA SER A 308 -17.87 1.38 9.27
C SER A 308 -18.94 0.41 9.79
N GLU A 309 -18.75 -0.90 9.66
CA GLU A 309 -19.66 -1.95 10.17
C GLU A 309 -18.98 -2.90 11.18
N GLY A 310 -17.79 -2.57 11.68
CA GLY A 310 -17.05 -3.38 12.66
C GLY A 310 -15.59 -3.60 12.29
N GLU A 311 -15.19 -4.87 12.19
CA GLU A 311 -13.84 -5.24 11.73
C GLU A 311 -13.64 -4.95 10.24
N ILE A 312 -12.40 -4.74 9.83
CA ILE A 312 -12.06 -4.51 8.42
C ILE A 312 -12.42 -5.78 7.62
N ASP A 313 -13.43 -5.65 6.76
CA ASP A 313 -13.82 -6.67 5.80
C ASP A 313 -12.89 -6.62 4.57
N GLU A 314 -12.04 -7.63 4.46
CA GLU A 314 -11.10 -7.78 3.36
C GLU A 314 -11.79 -8.06 2.04
N ARG A 315 -12.91 -8.80 2.04
CA ARG A 315 -13.64 -9.12 0.82
C ARG A 315 -14.29 -7.87 0.25
N ASP A 316 -14.93 -7.10 1.12
CA ASP A 316 -15.53 -5.82 0.75
C ASP A 316 -14.49 -4.83 0.21
N PHE A 317 -13.27 -4.83 0.76
CA PHE A 317 -12.16 -4.08 0.15
C PHE A 317 -11.84 -4.56 -1.28
N MET A 318 -11.69 -5.87 -1.47
CA MET A 318 -11.35 -6.44 -2.79
C MET A 318 -12.39 -6.05 -3.84
N ASP A 319 -13.67 -6.13 -3.48
CA ASP A 319 -14.78 -5.79 -4.36
C ASP A 319 -14.72 -4.30 -4.78
N ARG A 320 -14.46 -3.38 -3.84
CA ARG A 320 -14.30 -1.94 -4.12
C ARG A 320 -13.09 -1.66 -5.01
N ALA A 321 -11.94 -2.26 -4.69
CA ALA A 321 -10.71 -2.06 -5.45
C ALA A 321 -10.85 -2.59 -6.89
N GLU A 322 -11.51 -3.74 -7.07
CA GLU A 322 -11.78 -4.34 -8.37
C GLU A 322 -12.64 -3.44 -9.25
N LEU A 323 -13.73 -2.87 -8.72
CA LEU A 323 -14.56 -1.92 -9.46
C LEU A 323 -13.77 -0.68 -9.91
N LEU A 324 -13.02 -0.06 -9.00
CA LEU A 324 -12.25 1.15 -9.32
C LEU A 324 -11.13 0.87 -10.35
N CYS A 325 -10.43 -0.26 -10.24
CA CYS A 325 -9.42 -0.65 -11.23
C CYS A 325 -10.08 -0.90 -12.60
N SER A 326 -11.25 -1.55 -12.65
CA SER A 326 -11.99 -1.78 -13.90
C SER A 326 -12.41 -0.49 -14.62
N LEU A 327 -12.57 0.61 -13.87
CA LEU A 327 -12.84 1.95 -14.39
C LEU A 327 -11.57 2.71 -14.82
N GLY A 328 -10.42 2.03 -14.85
CA GLY A 328 -9.15 2.62 -15.25
C GLY A 328 -8.53 3.52 -14.17
N GLN A 329 -8.96 3.42 -12.91
CA GLN A 329 -8.55 4.36 -11.86
C GLN A 329 -7.36 3.87 -11.04
N THR A 330 -6.52 4.81 -10.61
CA THR A 330 -5.49 4.55 -9.60
C THR A 330 -6.13 4.62 -8.22
N VAL A 331 -5.94 3.58 -7.41
CA VAL A 331 -6.54 3.44 -6.09
C VAL A 331 -5.47 3.56 -5.01
N MET A 332 -5.77 4.28 -3.94
CA MET A 332 -4.95 4.39 -2.74
C MET A 332 -5.75 3.91 -1.54
N ILE A 333 -5.14 3.07 -0.71
CA ILE A 333 -5.65 2.79 0.63
C ILE A 333 -4.80 3.54 1.62
N SER A 334 -5.43 4.20 2.58
CA SER A 334 -4.70 4.93 3.62
C SER A 334 -5.26 4.70 5.02
N ASN A 335 -4.43 4.95 6.02
CA ASN A 335 -4.88 5.12 7.40
C ASN A 335 -5.09 6.62 7.75
N PHE A 336 -5.35 7.47 6.76
CA PHE A 336 -5.53 8.91 6.94
C PHE A 336 -6.98 9.22 7.30
N GLN A 337 -7.25 9.41 8.58
CA GLN A 337 -8.58 9.84 9.02
C GLN A 337 -8.86 11.28 8.53
N GLU A 338 -7.89 12.17 8.69
CA GLU A 338 -8.02 13.59 8.37
C GLU A 338 -7.51 13.92 6.96
N TYR A 339 -8.12 14.93 6.33
CA TYR A 339 -7.73 15.36 4.99
C TYR A 339 -6.34 16.04 4.95
N TYR A 340 -5.90 16.67 6.04
CA TYR A 340 -4.56 17.27 6.06
C TYR A 340 -3.46 16.22 5.95
N ARG A 341 -3.67 15.00 6.50
CA ARG A 341 -2.68 13.91 6.44
C ARG A 341 -2.47 13.39 5.03
N VAL A 342 -3.53 13.25 4.22
CA VAL A 342 -3.38 12.85 2.81
C VAL A 342 -2.67 13.94 2.00
N VAL A 343 -2.95 15.20 2.27
CA VAL A 343 -2.27 16.32 1.60
C VAL A 343 -0.79 16.39 2.00
N GLU A 344 -0.45 16.18 3.26
CA GLU A 344 0.94 16.07 3.72
C GLU A 344 1.65 14.87 3.07
N TYR A 345 0.98 13.72 2.98
CA TYR A 345 1.51 12.53 2.32
C TYR A 345 1.85 12.81 0.85
N PHE A 346 0.91 13.35 0.06
CA PHE A 346 1.18 13.73 -1.32
C PHE A 346 2.29 14.79 -1.44
N SER A 347 2.32 15.75 -0.52
CA SER A 347 3.34 16.82 -0.49
C SER A 347 4.75 16.30 -0.26
N SER A 348 4.91 15.10 0.30
CA SER A 348 6.22 14.46 0.43
C SER A 348 6.80 13.98 -0.91
N TYR A 349 5.96 13.82 -1.94
CA TYR A 349 6.35 13.30 -3.27
C TYR A 349 6.30 14.36 -4.38
N THR A 350 5.46 15.39 -4.24
CA THR A 350 5.30 16.43 -5.26
C THR A 350 5.06 17.81 -4.64
N LYS A 351 5.56 18.84 -5.31
CA LYS A 351 5.27 20.25 -5.01
C LYS A 351 4.24 20.85 -5.98
N ALA A 352 3.75 20.05 -6.92
CA ALA A 352 2.78 20.49 -7.92
C ALA A 352 1.39 20.70 -7.28
N ARG A 353 0.51 21.38 -8.02
CA ARG A 353 -0.85 21.69 -7.57
C ARG A 353 -1.63 20.41 -7.26
N MET A 354 -2.42 20.47 -6.19
CA MET A 354 -3.29 19.39 -5.73
C MET A 354 -4.76 19.82 -5.76
N GLY A 355 -5.63 18.87 -6.05
CA GLY A 355 -7.08 18.99 -6.02
C GLY A 355 -7.68 17.93 -5.10
N LEU A 356 -8.68 18.29 -4.31
CA LEU A 356 -9.54 17.36 -3.61
C LEU A 356 -10.97 17.53 -4.13
N ALA A 357 -11.55 16.48 -4.71
CA ALA A 357 -12.97 16.48 -5.03
C ALA A 357 -13.75 15.77 -3.92
N MET A 358 -14.79 16.43 -3.41
CA MET A 358 -15.59 15.90 -2.31
C MET A 358 -17.00 16.48 -2.28
N GLY A 359 -17.93 15.76 -1.66
CA GLY A 359 -19.28 16.28 -1.40
C GLY A 359 -19.32 17.26 -0.22
N VAL A 360 -20.41 18.04 -0.13
CA VAL A 360 -20.66 18.99 0.97
C VAL A 360 -20.56 18.34 2.35
N ASN A 361 -21.09 17.14 2.56
CA ASN A 361 -21.00 16.42 3.84
C ASN A 361 -19.55 16.27 4.31
N ASN A 362 -18.66 15.84 3.41
CA ASN A 362 -17.24 15.68 3.73
C ASN A 362 -16.58 17.02 4.06
N LEU A 363 -16.97 18.10 3.38
CA LEU A 363 -16.46 19.43 3.68
C LEU A 363 -16.92 19.90 5.07
N ILE A 364 -18.17 19.66 5.45
CA ILE A 364 -18.68 19.97 6.79
C ILE A 364 -17.87 19.21 7.85
N ASP A 365 -17.61 17.93 7.63
CA ASP A 365 -16.81 17.10 8.55
C ASP A 365 -15.38 17.64 8.74
N ILE A 366 -14.77 18.24 7.71
CA ILE A 366 -13.45 18.88 7.84
C ILE A 366 -13.46 20.01 8.87
N PHE A 367 -14.58 20.70 9.06
CA PHE A 367 -14.73 21.78 10.05
C PHE A 367 -15.14 21.29 11.45
N ASP A 368 -15.26 19.98 11.68
CA ASP A 368 -15.57 19.46 13.01
C ASP A 368 -14.32 19.40 13.90
N GLU A 369 -14.29 20.24 14.94
CA GLU A 369 -13.19 20.36 15.90
C GLU A 369 -12.84 19.04 16.61
N LYS A 370 -13.78 18.07 16.70
CA LYS A 370 -13.54 16.81 17.41
C LYS A 370 -12.37 16.01 16.82
N TYR A 371 -12.14 16.13 15.51
CA TYR A 371 -11.07 15.42 14.82
C TYR A 371 -9.68 15.97 15.13
N TYR A 372 -9.58 17.18 15.68
CA TYR A 372 -8.30 17.87 15.85
C TYR A 372 -7.86 18.04 17.31
N ARG A 373 -8.57 17.45 18.26
CA ARG A 373 -8.26 17.57 19.71
C ARG A 373 -6.90 17.01 20.10
N HIS A 374 -6.32 16.13 19.29
CA HIS A 374 -5.00 15.56 19.50
C HIS A 374 -3.85 16.48 19.04
N LEU A 375 -4.15 17.55 18.30
CA LEU A 375 -3.18 18.53 17.83
C LEU A 375 -3.05 19.68 18.82
N SER A 376 -1.81 20.12 19.10
CA SER A 376 -1.56 21.21 20.03
C SER A 376 -2.20 22.54 19.58
N GLY A 377 -2.21 22.82 18.27
CA GLY A 377 -2.90 23.98 17.71
C GLY A 377 -4.34 23.71 17.24
N GLY A 378 -4.91 22.54 17.55
CA GLY A 378 -6.27 22.16 17.19
C GLY A 378 -6.56 22.27 15.68
N ILE A 379 -7.78 22.73 15.36
CA ILE A 379 -8.22 22.88 13.97
C ILE A 379 -7.37 23.88 13.16
N LEU A 380 -6.83 24.92 13.81
CA LEU A 380 -6.00 25.92 13.12
C LEU A 380 -4.67 25.33 12.65
N GLU A 381 -4.07 24.42 13.42
CA GLU A 381 -2.88 23.68 12.97
C GLU A 381 -3.18 22.80 11.76
N ALA A 382 -4.29 22.03 11.82
CA ALA A 382 -4.71 21.16 10.73
C ALA A 382 -4.98 21.94 9.44
N PHE A 383 -5.68 23.07 9.54
CA PHE A 383 -5.97 23.92 8.38
C PHE A 383 -4.74 24.66 7.88
N GLY A 384 -3.83 25.04 8.78
CA GLY A 384 -2.50 25.50 8.42
C GLY A 384 -1.80 24.47 7.52
N LYS A 385 -1.73 23.20 7.94
CA LYS A 385 -1.14 22.11 7.14
C LYS A 385 -1.88 21.87 5.82
N LEU A 386 -3.22 21.84 5.85
CA LEU A 386 -4.06 21.54 4.69
C LEU A 386 -3.95 22.61 3.59
N PHE A 387 -3.97 23.90 3.96
CA PHE A 387 -4.06 25.01 3.00
C PHE A 387 -2.78 25.84 2.84
N TYR A 388 -1.72 25.58 3.64
CA TYR A 388 -0.38 26.11 3.38
C TYR A 388 0.15 25.71 1.99
N ARG A 389 -0.39 24.63 1.41
CA ARG A 389 -0.01 24.10 0.10
C ARG A 389 -0.90 24.64 -1.03
N ASP A 390 -0.46 24.41 -2.27
CA ASP A 390 -1.21 24.77 -3.48
C ASP A 390 -2.37 23.77 -3.73
N LEU A 391 -3.34 23.79 -2.81
CA LEU A 391 -4.52 22.95 -2.78
C LEU A 391 -5.77 23.69 -3.27
N LYS A 392 -6.61 23.00 -4.04
CA LYS A 392 -7.98 23.39 -4.42
C LYS A 392 -8.97 22.32 -3.99
N VAL A 393 -10.12 22.72 -3.46
CA VAL A 393 -11.25 21.84 -3.15
C VAL A 393 -12.33 22.05 -4.20
N PHE A 394 -12.71 20.97 -4.89
CA PHE A 394 -13.82 20.92 -5.82
C PHE A 394 -15.02 20.33 -5.10
N LEU A 395 -16.01 21.17 -4.82
CA LEU A 395 -17.15 20.84 -3.99
C LEU A 395 -18.32 20.37 -4.84
N TYR A 396 -18.68 19.09 -4.68
CA TYR A 396 -19.88 18.54 -5.29
C TYR A 396 -21.09 18.83 -4.40
N PRO A 397 -22.15 19.46 -4.94
CA PRO A 397 -23.34 19.79 -4.17
C PRO A 397 -24.09 18.53 -3.70
N MET A 398 -25.00 18.72 -2.75
CA MET A 398 -25.90 17.67 -2.27
C MET A 398 -27.32 18.20 -2.17
N LYS A 399 -28.31 17.31 -2.09
CA LYS A 399 -29.68 17.67 -1.68
C LYS A 399 -29.82 17.48 -0.17
N ASP A 400 -30.42 18.45 0.51
CA ASP A 400 -30.84 18.31 1.91
C ASP A 400 -32.14 17.52 2.04
N GLU A 401 -32.62 17.33 3.28
CA GLU A 401 -33.87 16.61 3.58
C GLU A 401 -35.11 17.29 2.98
N ASP A 402 -35.05 18.61 2.76
CA ASP A 402 -36.12 19.42 2.16
C ASP A 402 -36.02 19.45 0.62
N GLY A 403 -35.01 18.80 0.03
CA GLY A 403 -34.76 18.74 -1.41
C GLY A 403 -34.02 19.96 -1.98
N ASN A 404 -33.58 20.90 -1.14
CA ASN A 404 -32.79 22.05 -1.58
C ASN A 404 -31.36 21.64 -1.90
N ILE A 405 -30.79 22.28 -2.92
CA ILE A 405 -29.38 22.08 -3.28
C ILE A 405 -28.49 22.85 -2.32
N VAL A 406 -27.64 22.13 -1.59
CA VAL A 406 -26.60 22.68 -0.73
C VAL A 406 -25.27 22.69 -1.48
N ASN A 407 -24.59 23.84 -1.45
CA ASN A 407 -23.30 24.11 -2.10
C ASN A 407 -22.46 25.05 -1.21
N SER A 408 -21.35 25.59 -1.74
CA SER A 408 -20.48 26.48 -0.98
C SER A 408 -21.17 27.77 -0.49
N GLU A 409 -22.26 28.23 -1.12
CA GLU A 409 -22.95 29.48 -0.76
C GLU A 409 -23.85 29.33 0.47
N ASN A 410 -24.51 28.19 0.62
CA ASN A 410 -25.54 27.99 1.65
C ASN A 410 -25.22 26.88 2.66
N LEU A 411 -24.08 26.18 2.55
CA LEU A 411 -23.70 25.18 3.54
C LEU A 411 -23.57 25.78 4.94
N MET A 412 -23.98 25.00 5.94
CA MET A 412 -24.00 25.40 7.34
C MET A 412 -22.89 24.68 8.11
N VAL A 413 -21.86 25.42 8.49
CA VAL A 413 -20.82 24.97 9.43
C VAL A 413 -21.15 25.44 10.84
N HIS A 414 -20.52 24.82 11.85
CA HIS A 414 -20.65 25.26 13.23
C HIS A 414 -20.33 26.77 13.37
N PRO A 415 -21.08 27.57 14.15
CA PRO A 415 -20.96 29.02 14.17
C PRO A 415 -19.54 29.55 14.41
N ARG A 416 -18.75 28.85 15.22
CA ARG A 416 -17.33 29.20 15.49
C ARG A 416 -16.44 29.07 14.26
N MET A 417 -16.80 28.20 13.31
CA MET A 417 -16.04 27.92 12.09
C MET A 417 -16.49 28.77 10.90
N LYS A 418 -17.57 29.54 11.04
CA LYS A 418 -18.15 30.34 9.95
C LYS A 418 -17.15 31.30 9.31
N GLU A 419 -16.42 32.05 10.14
CA GLU A 419 -15.45 33.03 9.62
C GLU A 419 -14.22 32.36 9.01
N LEU A 420 -13.82 31.21 9.56
CA LEU A 420 -12.74 30.39 8.99
C LEU A 420 -13.14 29.85 7.60
N TYR A 421 -14.35 29.32 7.46
CA TYR A 421 -14.89 28.87 6.19
C TYR A 421 -14.94 29.99 5.15
N LYS A 422 -15.52 31.15 5.51
CA LYS A 422 -15.59 32.33 4.63
C LYS A 422 -14.22 32.76 4.14
N PHE A 423 -13.21 32.76 5.02
CA PHE A 423 -11.84 33.09 4.64
C PHE A 423 -11.31 32.18 3.52
N PHE A 424 -11.50 30.86 3.62
CA PHE A 424 -11.02 29.93 2.60
C PHE A 424 -11.78 30.06 1.29
N LYS A 425 -13.10 30.26 1.38
CA LYS A 425 -13.94 30.50 0.21
C LYS A 425 -13.52 31.78 -0.52
N PHE A 426 -13.37 32.89 0.21
CA PHE A 426 -12.94 34.17 -0.33
C PHE A 426 -11.59 34.08 -1.05
N ASN A 427 -10.67 33.27 -0.53
CA ASN A 427 -9.36 33.02 -1.14
C ASN A 427 -9.39 32.02 -2.33
N GLY A 428 -10.57 31.62 -2.79
CA GLY A 428 -10.75 30.72 -3.93
C GLY A 428 -10.20 29.31 -3.69
N LYS A 429 -10.13 28.87 -2.43
CA LYS A 429 -9.68 27.51 -2.08
C LYS A 429 -10.77 26.46 -2.24
N VAL A 430 -12.03 26.87 -2.14
CA VAL A 430 -13.21 26.03 -2.35
C VAL A 430 -13.93 26.53 -3.59
N MET A 431 -14.23 25.63 -4.53
CA MET A 431 -14.91 25.94 -5.78
C MET A 431 -16.03 24.93 -6.00
N ASP A 432 -17.25 25.41 -6.23
CA ASP A 432 -18.37 24.52 -6.56
C ASP A 432 -18.19 23.90 -7.93
N ILE A 433 -18.57 22.63 -8.05
CA ILE A 433 -18.66 21.92 -9.32
C ILE A 433 -19.98 22.34 -10.00
N PRO A 434 -19.93 23.00 -11.17
CA PRO A 434 -21.14 23.47 -11.86
C PRO A 434 -21.83 22.34 -12.64
N ASP A 435 -23.04 22.63 -13.12
CA ASP A 435 -23.78 21.81 -14.09
C ASP A 435 -23.99 20.34 -13.66
N VAL A 436 -24.14 20.08 -12.35
CA VAL A 436 -24.39 18.74 -11.81
C VAL A 436 -25.69 18.13 -12.33
N GLN A 437 -25.69 16.81 -12.58
CA GLN A 437 -26.93 16.13 -12.92
C GLN A 437 -27.75 15.95 -11.64
N GLU A 438 -28.84 16.72 -11.51
CA GLU A 438 -29.66 16.73 -10.30
C GLU A 438 -30.29 15.37 -9.95
N GLU A 439 -30.51 14.52 -10.96
CA GLU A 439 -30.98 13.14 -10.82
C GLU A 439 -29.98 12.28 -10.04
N HIS A 440 -28.67 12.54 -10.23
CA HIS A 440 -27.63 11.81 -9.51
C HIS A 440 -27.60 12.17 -8.02
N LEU A 441 -28.00 13.38 -7.63
CA LEU A 441 -27.93 13.85 -6.23
C LEU A 441 -28.75 13.00 -5.25
N ASN A 442 -29.71 12.22 -5.76
CA ASN A 442 -30.53 11.30 -4.97
C ASN A 442 -29.96 9.87 -4.88
N ILE A 443 -28.80 9.61 -5.48
CA ILE A 443 -28.18 8.27 -5.48
C ILE A 443 -27.28 8.12 -4.26
N PHE A 444 -27.66 7.24 -3.33
CA PHE A 444 -26.88 6.93 -2.15
C PHE A 444 -26.29 5.51 -2.23
N SER A 445 -24.96 5.39 -2.10
CA SER A 445 -24.28 4.08 -2.17
C SER A 445 -24.76 3.08 -1.13
N ARG A 446 -25.20 3.54 0.05
CA ARG A 446 -25.80 2.71 1.10
C ARG A 446 -27.12 2.06 0.67
N GLU A 447 -27.94 2.79 -0.09
CA GLU A 447 -29.22 2.28 -0.60
C GLU A 447 -28.97 1.26 -1.71
N VAL A 448 -28.08 1.60 -2.65
CA VAL A 448 -27.63 0.70 -3.72
C VAL A 448 -27.11 -0.61 -3.15
N LEU A 449 -26.24 -0.57 -2.12
CA LEU A 449 -25.73 -1.77 -1.46
C LEU A 449 -26.85 -2.61 -0.81
N LYS A 450 -27.83 -1.96 -0.17
CA LYS A 450 -28.99 -2.62 0.42
C LYS A 450 -29.85 -3.31 -0.65
N MET A 451 -30.03 -2.67 -1.80
CA MET A 451 -30.72 -3.26 -2.94
C MET A 451 -29.97 -4.48 -3.49
N ILE A 452 -28.64 -4.38 -3.67
CA ILE A 452 -27.78 -5.49 -4.16
C ILE A 452 -27.88 -6.70 -3.23
N SER A 453 -27.66 -6.50 -1.93
CA SER A 453 -27.67 -7.58 -0.92
C SER A 453 -29.02 -8.27 -0.77
N LYS A 454 -30.12 -7.59 -1.11
CA LYS A 454 -31.47 -8.16 -1.09
C LYS A 454 -31.93 -8.71 -2.44
N GLY A 455 -31.15 -8.52 -3.50
CA GLY A 455 -31.55 -8.88 -4.86
C GLY A 455 -32.71 -8.03 -5.40
N GLU A 456 -32.88 -6.80 -4.90
CA GLU A 456 -33.86 -5.85 -5.43
C GLU A 456 -33.43 -5.38 -6.84
N SER A 457 -34.36 -4.90 -7.67
CA SER A 457 -34.09 -4.40 -9.03
C SER A 457 -33.98 -2.87 -9.08
N GLY A 458 -33.28 -2.33 -10.08
CA GLY A 458 -33.24 -0.88 -10.36
C GLY A 458 -31.99 -0.18 -9.84
N TRP A 459 -31.17 -0.87 -9.05
CA TRP A 459 -29.86 -0.35 -8.63
C TRP A 459 -28.88 -0.28 -9.80
N GLU A 460 -29.08 -1.07 -10.85
CA GLU A 460 -28.22 -1.08 -12.04
C GLU A 460 -28.16 0.29 -12.72
N GLU A 461 -29.29 1.01 -12.76
CA GLU A 461 -29.39 2.34 -13.36
C GLU A 461 -28.70 3.43 -12.52
N MET A 462 -28.37 3.14 -11.26
CA MET A 462 -27.67 4.06 -10.36
C MET A 462 -26.14 3.96 -10.49
N LEU A 463 -25.66 2.97 -11.23
CA LEU A 463 -24.25 2.67 -11.41
C LEU A 463 -23.74 3.14 -12.78
N PRO A 464 -22.43 3.37 -12.92
CA PRO A 464 -21.81 3.57 -14.22
C PRO A 464 -21.99 2.33 -15.13
N GLU A 465 -21.96 2.55 -16.44
CA GLU A 465 -22.06 1.47 -17.43
C GLU A 465 -21.00 0.38 -17.20
N GLY A 466 -21.39 -0.89 -17.31
CA GLY A 466 -20.52 -2.04 -17.12
C GLY A 466 -20.32 -2.48 -15.66
N ILE A 467 -20.57 -1.61 -14.68
CA ILE A 467 -20.36 -1.94 -13.26
C ILE A 467 -21.40 -2.92 -12.75
N ALA A 468 -22.65 -2.80 -13.18
CA ALA A 468 -23.71 -3.73 -12.76
C ALA A 468 -23.44 -5.15 -13.26
N GLU A 469 -22.96 -5.30 -14.49
CA GLU A 469 -22.54 -6.56 -15.09
C GLU A 469 -21.35 -7.15 -14.32
N LEU A 470 -20.37 -6.33 -13.96
CA LEU A 470 -19.19 -6.77 -13.21
C LEU A 470 -19.57 -7.25 -11.80
N ILE A 471 -20.43 -6.52 -11.09
CA ILE A 471 -20.94 -6.91 -9.77
C ILE A 471 -21.64 -8.26 -9.85
N LYS A 472 -22.51 -8.47 -10.86
CA LYS A 472 -23.24 -9.74 -11.05
C LYS A 472 -22.30 -10.88 -11.44
N LYS A 473 -21.38 -10.65 -12.38
CA LYS A 473 -20.46 -11.66 -12.91
C LYS A 473 -19.51 -12.18 -11.84
N ASN A 474 -19.00 -11.29 -10.99
CA ASN A 474 -17.99 -11.62 -9.99
C ASN A 474 -18.58 -11.79 -8.57
N SER A 475 -19.90 -11.77 -8.43
CA SER A 475 -20.62 -11.90 -7.16
C SER A 475 -20.11 -10.93 -6.09
N LEU A 476 -19.89 -9.67 -6.47
CA LEU A 476 -19.38 -8.63 -5.58
C LEU A 476 -20.48 -8.13 -4.63
N PHE A 477 -20.10 -7.62 -3.46
CA PHE A 477 -20.99 -7.03 -2.45
C PHE A 477 -22.13 -7.96 -2.00
N GLY A 478 -21.90 -9.28 -2.03
CA GLY A 478 -22.91 -10.28 -1.67
C GLY A 478 -24.01 -10.47 -2.72
N CYS A 479 -23.77 -10.07 -3.98
CA CYS A 479 -24.71 -10.30 -5.07
C CYS A 479 -24.82 -11.80 -5.38
N ASN A 480 -25.98 -12.40 -5.08
CA ASN A 480 -26.28 -13.79 -5.44
C ASN A 480 -26.62 -13.88 -6.93
N SER A 481 -25.69 -14.39 -7.73
CA SER A 481 -25.82 -14.53 -9.18
C SER A 481 -26.74 -15.69 -9.63
N GLU A 482 -27.27 -16.50 -8.70
CA GLU A 482 -28.06 -17.70 -9.02
C GLU A 482 -29.57 -17.45 -9.24
N THR A 483 -30.12 -16.26 -8.95
CA THR A 483 -31.58 -16.10 -8.88
C THR A 483 -32.28 -15.71 -10.20
N LYS A 484 -31.62 -15.71 -11.37
CA LYS A 484 -32.26 -15.27 -12.63
C LYS A 484 -32.37 -16.28 -13.78
N GLN A 485 -31.90 -17.53 -13.64
CA GLN A 485 -32.13 -18.56 -14.67
C GLN A 485 -33.37 -19.44 -14.43
N LEU A 486 -34.11 -19.28 -13.34
CA LEU A 486 -35.25 -20.15 -12.99
C LEU A 486 -36.64 -19.52 -13.15
N THR A 487 -36.74 -18.27 -13.62
CA THR A 487 -38.04 -17.57 -13.77
C THR A 487 -38.48 -17.30 -15.21
N GLU A 488 -37.70 -17.68 -16.23
CA GLU A 488 -38.13 -17.59 -17.65
C GLU A 488 -38.69 -18.90 -18.23
N HIS A 489 -38.79 -19.95 -17.42
CA HIS A 489 -39.49 -21.19 -17.77
C HIS A 489 -40.48 -21.59 -16.68
N LYS A 490 -41.58 -20.85 -16.56
CA LYS A 490 -42.87 -21.38 -16.09
C LYS A 490 -44.04 -20.63 -16.70
#